data_AF-A0A7J8BZA7-F1
#
_entry.id   AF-A0A7J8BZA7-F1
#
_cell.length_a   1.000
_cell.length_b   1.000
_cell.length_c   1.000
_cell.angle_alpha   90.00
_cell.angle_beta   90.00
_cell.angle_gamma   90.00
#
_symmetry.space_group_name_H-M   'P 1'
#
loop_
_entity.id
_entity.type
_entity.pdbx_description
1 polymer ?
#
loop_
_entity_poly.entity_id
_entity_poly.type
_entity_poly.pdbx_seq_one_letter_code
_entity_poly.pdbx_strand_id
1 'polypeptide(L)'
;MADIDKLNIDSINRIYGFYDECKRRYNIKLWKTFTDCFNCLPIAAIVDEKIFCCHGGLSPDLQSMEQIRRIMRPTDVPDQGLLCDLLWSDPDKDVLGWGENDRGVSFTFGAEVVAKFLHKHDLDLICRAHQVVEDGYEFFAKRQLVTLFSAPNYCGEFDNAGAMMSVDETLMCSFQILKPAEKKKPNATRPVTPPRVASGLNPSIQKAPNYRNNTVLYD
;
A
#
# COMPACT_ATOMS: atom_id res chain seq x y z
N MET A 1 -8.04 -24.23 0.57
CA MET A 1 -6.88 -24.18 -0.32
C MET A 1 -7.32 -23.34 -1.51
N ALA A 2 -7.06 -22.04 -1.49
CA ALA A 2 -7.40 -21.18 -2.63
C ALA A 2 -6.43 -21.56 -3.76
N ASP A 3 -6.94 -21.76 -4.98
CA ASP A 3 -6.09 -21.98 -6.16
C ASP A 3 -5.18 -20.76 -6.35
N ILE A 4 -3.88 -20.96 -6.11
CA ILE A 4 -2.81 -19.94 -6.18
C ILE A 4 -2.43 -19.63 -7.65
N ASP A 5 -3.09 -20.26 -8.63
CA ASP A 5 -2.60 -20.31 -10.01
C ASP A 5 -2.79 -19.03 -10.85
N LYS A 6 -3.36 -17.95 -10.30
CA LYS A 6 -3.41 -16.63 -10.98
C LYS A 6 -3.32 -15.50 -9.96
N LEU A 7 -2.17 -14.85 -9.86
CA LEU A 7 -1.92 -13.70 -8.96
C LEU A 7 -1.94 -12.36 -9.71
N ASN A 8 -2.70 -12.32 -10.80
CA ASN A 8 -2.93 -11.10 -11.55
C ASN A 8 -3.96 -10.19 -10.83
N ILE A 9 -3.98 -8.90 -11.16
CA ILE A 9 -4.82 -7.92 -10.44
C ILE A 9 -6.29 -8.35 -10.43
N ASP A 10 -6.77 -8.94 -11.55
CA ASP A 10 -8.13 -9.47 -11.70
C ASP A 10 -8.44 -10.65 -10.79
N SER A 11 -7.46 -11.53 -10.56
CA SER A 11 -7.67 -12.71 -9.73
C SER A 11 -7.64 -12.34 -8.25
N ILE A 12 -6.72 -11.44 -7.85
CA ILE A 12 -6.69 -10.90 -6.50
C ILE A 12 -7.97 -10.13 -6.19
N ASN A 13 -8.33 -9.15 -7.02
CA ASN A 13 -9.50 -8.31 -6.74
C ASN A 13 -10.83 -9.10 -6.82
N ARG A 14 -10.83 -10.25 -7.50
CA ARG A 14 -11.97 -11.18 -7.56
C ARG A 14 -12.16 -11.98 -6.29
N ILE A 15 -11.07 -12.41 -5.66
CA ILE A 15 -11.11 -13.25 -4.46
C ILE A 15 -11.18 -12.38 -3.19
N TYR A 16 -10.48 -11.24 -3.16
CA TYR A 16 -10.35 -10.38 -1.98
C TYR A 16 -11.40 -9.26 -1.90
N GLY A 17 -12.59 -9.50 -2.47
CA GLY A 17 -13.82 -8.74 -2.17
C GLY A 17 -14.17 -7.58 -3.08
N PHE A 18 -13.26 -7.03 -3.90
CA PHE A 18 -13.57 -5.89 -4.77
C PHE A 18 -14.60 -6.24 -5.87
N TYR A 19 -14.49 -7.44 -6.45
CA TYR A 19 -15.49 -7.97 -7.39
C TYR A 19 -16.87 -8.07 -6.75
N ASP A 20 -16.95 -8.66 -5.55
CA ASP A 20 -18.21 -8.83 -4.85
C ASP A 20 -18.81 -7.48 -4.44
N GLU A 21 -17.99 -6.50 -4.07
CA GLU A 21 -18.46 -5.14 -3.82
C GLU A 21 -19.03 -4.50 -5.09
N CYS A 22 -18.32 -4.57 -6.22
CA CYS A 22 -18.80 -4.06 -7.51
C CYS A 22 -20.11 -4.72 -7.92
N LYS A 23 -20.19 -6.05 -7.80
CA LYS A 23 -21.38 -6.84 -8.12
C LYS A 23 -22.56 -6.47 -7.21
N ARG A 24 -22.33 -6.28 -5.92
CA ARG A 24 -23.36 -5.96 -4.92
C ARG A 24 -23.88 -4.54 -5.04
N ARG A 25 -23.00 -3.57 -5.27
CA ARG A 25 -23.36 -2.13 -5.32
C ARG A 25 -23.75 -1.64 -6.71
N TYR A 26 -23.26 -2.31 -7.76
CA TYR A 26 -23.46 -1.93 -9.15
C TYR A 26 -23.69 -3.18 -10.03
N ASN A 27 -22.69 -3.58 -10.83
CA ASN A 27 -22.77 -4.75 -11.69
C ASN A 27 -21.34 -5.24 -12.08
N ILE A 28 -21.28 -6.42 -12.70
CA ILE A 28 -20.03 -7.06 -13.13
C ILE A 28 -19.33 -6.26 -14.26
N LYS A 29 -20.08 -5.51 -15.09
CA LYS A 29 -19.49 -4.70 -16.15
C LYS A 29 -18.62 -3.57 -15.58
N LEU A 30 -19.01 -2.99 -14.46
CA LEU A 30 -18.22 -1.98 -13.77
C LEU A 30 -16.88 -2.56 -13.28
N TRP A 31 -16.88 -3.76 -12.69
CA TRP A 31 -15.65 -4.44 -12.28
C TRP A 31 -14.68 -4.63 -13.46
N LYS A 32 -15.19 -5.10 -14.62
CA LYS A 32 -14.37 -5.21 -15.85
C LYS A 32 -13.79 -3.87 -16.30
N THR A 33 -14.55 -2.78 -16.14
CA THR A 33 -14.06 -1.43 -16.49
C THR A 33 -12.94 -0.98 -15.54
N PHE A 34 -13.02 -1.34 -14.25
CA PHE A 34 -11.93 -1.11 -13.30
C PHE A 34 -10.70 -1.94 -13.62
N THR A 35 -10.87 -3.21 -13.98
CA THR A 35 -9.80 -4.07 -14.51
C THR A 35 -9.07 -3.42 -15.68
N ASP A 36 -9.80 -2.94 -16.69
CA ASP A 36 -9.20 -2.25 -17.84
C ASP A 36 -8.41 -1.00 -17.41
N CYS A 37 -8.89 -0.29 -16.40
CA CYS A 37 -8.20 0.85 -15.80
C CYS A 37 -6.92 0.43 -15.04
N PHE A 38 -6.99 -0.62 -14.22
CA PHE A 38 -5.85 -1.13 -13.46
C PHE A 38 -4.71 -1.61 -14.37
N ASN A 39 -5.06 -2.27 -15.48
CA ASN A 39 -4.09 -2.71 -16.50
C ASN A 39 -3.35 -1.53 -17.17
N CYS A 40 -3.81 -0.29 -16.99
CA CYS A 40 -3.18 0.93 -17.49
C CYS A 40 -2.38 1.70 -16.43
N LEU A 41 -2.36 1.28 -15.15
CA LEU A 41 -1.65 1.99 -14.10
C LEU A 41 -0.13 2.00 -14.36
N PRO A 42 0.59 3.07 -13.96
CA PRO A 42 2.04 3.07 -13.94
C PRO A 42 2.56 2.08 -12.88
N ILE A 43 3.73 1.48 -13.15
CA ILE A 43 4.29 0.41 -12.31
C ILE A 43 5.26 0.95 -11.26
N ALA A 44 6.00 2.00 -11.60
CA ALA A 44 6.96 2.64 -10.73
C ALA A 44 7.02 4.16 -10.99
N ALA A 45 7.57 4.90 -10.03
CA ALA A 45 7.86 6.32 -10.16
C ALA A 45 9.28 6.60 -9.66
N ILE A 46 9.89 7.68 -10.14
CA ILE A 46 11.12 8.23 -9.58
C ILE A 46 10.83 9.69 -9.21
N VAL A 47 11.03 10.04 -7.94
CA VAL A 47 10.85 11.40 -7.43
C VAL A 47 12.20 12.09 -7.36
N ASP A 48 12.29 13.22 -8.05
CA ASP A 48 13.47 14.10 -8.12
C ASP A 48 14.79 13.35 -8.39
N GLU A 49 14.71 12.33 -9.27
CA GLU A 49 15.84 11.48 -9.65
C GLU A 49 16.51 10.71 -8.50
N LYS A 50 15.96 10.74 -7.27
CA LYS A 50 16.58 10.19 -6.06
C LYS A 50 15.76 9.13 -5.33
N ILE A 51 14.43 9.16 -5.43
CA ILE A 51 13.58 8.19 -4.73
C ILE A 51 12.86 7.29 -5.73
N PHE A 52 13.19 6.00 -5.74
CA PHE A 52 12.49 5.00 -6.54
C PHE A 52 11.28 4.45 -5.79
N CYS A 53 10.10 4.55 -6.38
CA CYS A 53 8.84 4.14 -5.80
C CYS A 53 8.21 2.98 -6.58
N CYS A 54 7.83 1.91 -5.89
CA CYS A 54 7.03 0.80 -6.44
C CYS A 54 6.15 0.19 -5.33
N HIS A 55 5.24 -0.72 -5.67
CA HIS A 55 4.40 -1.35 -4.64
C HIS A 55 5.15 -2.45 -3.88
N GLY A 56 5.69 -3.40 -4.64
CA GLY A 56 6.48 -4.54 -4.20
C GLY A 56 7.90 -4.13 -3.87
N GLY A 57 8.85 -4.47 -4.71
CA GLY A 57 10.25 -4.17 -4.45
C GLY A 57 11.11 -4.37 -5.69
N LEU A 58 12.32 -4.86 -5.49
CA LEU A 58 13.27 -5.07 -6.58
C LEU A 58 13.02 -6.41 -7.27
N SER A 59 13.50 -6.51 -8.51
CA SER A 59 13.52 -7.75 -9.28
C SER A 59 14.97 -8.14 -9.62
N PRO A 60 15.33 -9.44 -9.61
CA PRO A 60 16.61 -9.88 -10.17
C PRO A 60 16.73 -9.57 -11.67
N ASP A 61 15.59 -9.44 -12.37
CA ASP A 61 15.53 -9.08 -13.78
C ASP A 61 15.70 -7.57 -14.03
N LEU A 62 15.62 -6.73 -12.99
CA LEU A 62 15.73 -5.28 -13.13
C LEU A 62 17.20 -4.84 -13.21
N GLN A 63 17.67 -4.67 -14.43
CA GLN A 63 19.03 -4.21 -14.73
C GLN A 63 19.09 -2.76 -15.23
N SER A 64 18.00 -2.26 -15.81
CA SER A 64 17.87 -0.89 -16.31
C SER A 64 16.43 -0.40 -16.19
N MET A 65 16.25 0.88 -15.86
CA MET A 65 14.93 1.53 -15.83
C MET A 65 14.22 1.49 -17.19
N GLU A 66 14.96 1.35 -18.28
CA GLU A 66 14.38 1.13 -19.62
C GLU A 66 13.54 -0.14 -19.71
N GLN A 67 13.84 -1.17 -18.92
CA GLN A 67 13.04 -2.38 -18.89
C GLN A 67 11.63 -2.11 -18.36
N ILE A 68 11.50 -1.24 -17.34
CA ILE A 68 10.20 -0.80 -16.82
C ILE A 68 9.47 0.06 -17.85
N ARG A 69 10.17 1.01 -18.51
CA ARG A 69 9.57 1.90 -19.52
C ARG A 69 9.04 1.17 -20.75
N ARG A 70 9.62 0.01 -21.09
CA ARG A 70 9.21 -0.81 -22.24
C ARG A 70 8.01 -1.72 -21.96
N ILE A 71 7.53 -1.79 -20.72
CA ILE A 71 6.30 -2.52 -20.41
C ILE A 71 5.13 -1.79 -21.06
N MET A 72 4.58 -2.41 -22.10
CA MET A 72 3.43 -1.88 -22.84
C MET A 72 2.16 -2.02 -22.00
N ARG A 73 1.32 -0.99 -22.02
CA ARG A 73 0.01 -0.98 -21.38
C ARG A 73 -1.10 -0.88 -22.44
N PRO A 74 -2.27 -1.49 -22.23
CA PRO A 74 -2.67 -2.27 -21.06
C PRO A 74 -1.94 -3.60 -20.96
N THR A 75 -1.53 -3.99 -19.75
CA THR A 75 -0.97 -5.32 -19.48
C THR A 75 -1.56 -5.88 -18.20
N ASP A 76 -1.71 -7.19 -18.20
CA ASP A 76 -1.98 -7.93 -16.98
C ASP A 76 -0.67 -8.21 -16.22
N VAL A 77 -0.77 -8.57 -14.94
CA VAL A 77 0.40 -8.92 -14.12
C VAL A 77 0.73 -10.41 -14.32
N PRO A 78 1.93 -10.77 -14.80
CA PRO A 78 2.33 -12.17 -14.94
C PRO A 78 2.54 -12.84 -13.59
N ASP A 79 2.60 -14.17 -13.58
CA ASP A 79 2.92 -14.99 -12.41
C ASP A 79 4.41 -14.88 -11.99
N GLN A 80 5.31 -14.55 -12.90
CA GLN A 80 6.75 -14.39 -12.66
C GLN A 80 7.39 -13.26 -13.49
N GLY A 81 8.61 -12.89 -13.12
CA GLY A 81 9.46 -11.92 -13.82
C GLY A 81 9.23 -10.46 -13.39
N LEU A 82 9.91 -9.55 -14.07
CA LEU A 82 10.03 -8.13 -13.67
C LEU A 82 8.74 -7.46 -13.17
N LEU A 83 7.63 -7.55 -13.92
CA LEU A 83 6.37 -6.90 -13.52
C LEU A 83 5.75 -7.54 -12.28
N CYS A 84 5.84 -8.87 -12.14
CA CYS A 84 5.42 -9.57 -10.94
C CYS A 84 6.25 -9.10 -9.74
N ASP A 85 7.57 -9.09 -9.88
CA ASP A 85 8.48 -8.77 -8.78
C ASP A 85 8.37 -7.32 -8.29
N LEU A 86 8.15 -6.36 -9.19
CA LEU A 86 7.91 -4.96 -8.84
C LEU A 86 6.64 -4.76 -8.00
N LEU A 87 5.72 -5.73 -7.99
CA LEU A 87 4.46 -5.69 -7.26
C LEU A 87 4.45 -6.64 -6.05
N TRP A 88 5.28 -7.69 -6.03
CA TRP A 88 5.17 -8.79 -5.06
C TRP A 88 6.43 -9.11 -4.24
N SER A 89 7.60 -8.59 -4.61
CA SER A 89 8.82 -8.86 -3.83
C SER A 89 8.85 -8.11 -2.50
N ASP A 90 9.58 -8.65 -1.52
CA ASP A 90 9.69 -8.10 -0.17
C ASP A 90 11.16 -7.99 0.30
N PRO A 91 11.52 -6.95 1.07
CA PRO A 91 12.81 -6.91 1.76
C PRO A 91 12.88 -7.93 2.90
N ASP A 92 14.04 -8.56 3.08
CA ASP A 92 14.30 -9.47 4.21
C ASP A 92 15.70 -9.21 4.78
N LYS A 93 15.79 -9.06 6.11
CA LYS A 93 17.05 -8.77 6.84
C LYS A 93 17.93 -10.01 7.00
N ASP A 94 17.34 -11.19 6.95
CA ASP A 94 18.01 -12.47 7.19
C ASP A 94 18.49 -13.11 5.88
N VAL A 95 18.15 -12.50 4.73
CA VAL A 95 18.57 -12.94 3.38
C VAL A 95 19.80 -12.18 2.90
N LEU A 96 20.76 -12.93 2.35
CA LEU A 96 21.88 -12.39 1.57
C LEU A 96 21.58 -12.55 0.08
N GLY A 97 21.52 -11.45 -0.66
CA GLY A 97 21.13 -11.48 -2.07
C GLY A 97 19.62 -11.67 -2.24
N TRP A 98 19.21 -12.76 -2.90
CA TRP A 98 17.82 -13.10 -3.18
C TRP A 98 17.43 -14.38 -2.46
N GLY A 99 16.20 -14.43 -1.95
CA GLY A 99 15.64 -15.58 -1.24
C GLY A 99 14.25 -15.96 -1.74
N GLU A 100 13.76 -17.10 -1.25
CA GLU A 100 12.37 -17.49 -1.46
C GLU A 100 11.42 -16.54 -0.70
N ASN A 101 10.21 -16.39 -1.21
CA ASN A 101 9.19 -15.55 -0.59
C ASN A 101 8.07 -16.42 -0.01
N ASP A 102 7.77 -16.23 1.28
CA ASP A 102 6.74 -16.98 2.00
C ASP A 102 5.32 -16.82 1.40
N ARG A 103 5.12 -15.82 0.54
CA ARG A 103 3.88 -15.65 -0.24
C ARG A 103 3.70 -16.71 -1.33
N GLY A 104 4.76 -17.47 -1.66
CA GLY A 104 4.77 -18.41 -2.78
C GLY A 104 4.84 -17.72 -4.16
N VAL A 105 5.18 -16.43 -4.20
CA VAL A 105 5.32 -15.64 -5.42
C VAL A 105 6.48 -14.64 -5.28
N SER A 106 7.18 -14.40 -6.39
CA SER A 106 8.34 -13.52 -6.44
C SER A 106 9.43 -13.93 -5.43
N PHE A 107 10.23 -12.96 -4.96
CA PHE A 107 11.43 -13.16 -4.17
C PHE A 107 11.44 -12.29 -2.92
N THR A 108 12.28 -12.68 -1.97
CA THR A 108 12.80 -11.77 -0.94
C THR A 108 14.16 -11.21 -1.37
N PHE A 109 14.52 -10.01 -0.89
CA PHE A 109 15.82 -9.42 -1.20
C PHE A 109 16.49 -8.76 0.02
N GLY A 110 17.80 -8.96 0.13
CA GLY A 110 18.62 -8.46 1.23
C GLY A 110 19.04 -7.00 1.11
N ALA A 111 19.58 -6.45 2.20
CA ALA A 111 20.08 -5.07 2.26
C ALA A 111 21.21 -4.78 1.25
N GLU A 112 22.00 -5.79 0.89
CA GLU A 112 23.04 -5.67 -0.14
C GLU A 112 22.45 -5.39 -1.53
N VAL A 113 21.30 -6.01 -1.86
CA VAL A 113 20.62 -5.80 -3.15
C VAL A 113 20.12 -4.37 -3.24
N VAL A 114 19.55 -3.85 -2.15
CA VAL A 114 19.13 -2.44 -2.03
C VAL A 114 20.32 -1.50 -2.28
N ALA A 115 21.41 -1.70 -1.55
CA ALA A 115 22.59 -0.83 -1.65
C ALA A 115 23.19 -0.84 -3.08
N LYS A 116 23.32 -2.02 -3.69
CA LYS A 116 23.83 -2.16 -5.07
C LYS A 116 22.92 -1.49 -6.09
N PHE A 117 21.60 -1.67 -5.96
CA PHE A 117 20.62 -1.06 -6.84
C PHE A 117 20.69 0.47 -6.79
N LEU A 118 20.65 1.03 -5.59
CA LEU A 118 20.70 2.48 -5.38
C LEU A 118 22.00 3.08 -5.94
N HIS A 119 23.14 2.48 -5.60
CA HIS A 119 24.44 2.92 -6.11
C HIS A 119 24.52 2.83 -7.64
N LYS A 120 24.03 1.75 -8.25
CA LYS A 120 24.07 1.55 -9.71
C LYS A 120 23.23 2.60 -10.46
N HIS A 121 22.15 3.07 -9.85
CA HIS A 121 21.18 3.96 -10.49
C HIS A 121 21.25 5.41 -9.96
N ASP A 122 22.25 5.73 -9.14
CA ASP A 122 22.43 7.05 -8.49
C ASP A 122 21.19 7.55 -7.72
N LEU A 123 20.55 6.61 -7.01
CA LEU A 123 19.38 6.86 -6.16
C LEU A 123 19.76 6.84 -4.68
N ASP A 124 18.95 7.50 -3.86
CA ASP A 124 19.18 7.61 -2.42
C ASP A 124 18.25 6.70 -1.61
N LEU A 125 17.02 6.47 -2.10
CA LEU A 125 15.97 5.78 -1.36
C LEU A 125 15.08 4.90 -2.25
N ILE A 126 14.70 3.73 -1.74
CA ILE A 126 13.57 2.96 -2.24
C ILE A 126 12.37 3.21 -1.32
N CYS A 127 11.26 3.70 -1.86
CA CYS A 127 9.99 3.83 -1.15
C CYS A 127 9.01 2.78 -1.67
N ARG A 128 8.52 1.90 -0.79
CA ARG A 128 7.62 0.80 -1.17
C ARG A 128 6.46 0.60 -0.20
N ALA A 129 5.54 -0.32 -0.48
CA ALA A 129 4.36 -0.58 0.35
C ALA A 129 4.18 -2.06 0.73
N HIS A 130 3.05 -2.70 0.38
CA HIS A 130 2.77 -4.14 0.43
C HIS A 130 2.75 -4.87 1.79
N GLN A 131 3.72 -4.62 2.68
CA GLN A 131 3.81 -5.24 4.01
C GLN A 131 3.17 -4.35 5.08
N VAL A 132 2.37 -4.97 5.96
CA VAL A 132 1.88 -4.31 7.18
C VAL A 132 3.06 -4.11 8.11
N VAL A 133 3.25 -2.88 8.59
CA VAL A 133 4.30 -2.51 9.55
C VAL A 133 3.68 -1.74 10.71
N GLU A 134 4.23 -1.90 11.91
CA GLU A 134 3.59 -1.50 13.18
C GLU A 134 3.20 -0.01 13.20
N ASP A 135 4.14 0.89 12.90
CA ASP A 135 3.91 2.34 12.92
C ASP A 135 3.38 2.89 11.59
N GLY A 136 3.02 2.02 10.65
CA GLY A 136 2.64 2.39 9.28
C GLY A 136 3.81 2.81 8.40
N TYR A 137 5.03 2.93 8.95
CA TYR A 137 6.26 3.00 8.19
C TYR A 137 7.37 2.18 8.87
N GLU A 138 8.31 1.66 8.10
CA GLU A 138 9.49 0.96 8.63
C GLU A 138 10.69 1.15 7.71
N PHE A 139 11.86 1.45 8.29
CA PHE A 139 13.10 1.55 7.54
C PHE A 139 13.82 0.21 7.47
N PHE A 140 14.46 -0.02 6.32
CA PHE A 140 15.31 -1.17 6.03
C PHE A 140 16.65 -0.70 5.45
N ALA A 141 17.66 -1.59 5.45
CA ALA A 141 18.96 -1.36 4.83
C ALA A 141 19.61 0.00 5.20
N LYS A 142 19.74 0.31 6.49
CA LYS A 142 20.30 1.60 6.97
C LYS A 142 19.54 2.83 6.41
N ARG A 143 18.21 2.78 6.42
CA ARG A 143 17.30 3.82 5.91
C ARG A 143 17.34 4.01 4.38
N GLN A 144 17.99 3.12 3.64
CA GLN A 144 18.01 3.14 2.18
C GLN A 144 16.72 2.58 1.54
N LEU A 145 15.88 1.91 2.32
CA LEU A 145 14.54 1.53 1.91
C LEU A 145 13.55 1.89 3.02
N VAL A 146 12.37 2.37 2.64
CA VAL A 146 11.24 2.57 3.54
C VAL A 146 10.00 1.83 3.02
N THR A 147 9.38 1.06 3.90
CA THR A 147 8.05 0.47 3.71
C THR A 147 7.01 1.42 4.27
N LEU A 148 5.97 1.73 3.50
CA LEU A 148 4.80 2.53 3.89
C LEU A 148 3.53 1.69 3.84
N PHE A 149 2.74 1.74 4.91
CA PHE A 149 1.44 1.12 4.99
C PHE A 149 0.43 2.11 5.54
N SER A 150 -0.59 2.45 4.76
CA SER A 150 -1.50 3.56 5.10
C SER A 150 -2.88 3.12 5.62
N ALA A 151 -3.13 1.82 5.75
CA ALA A 151 -4.37 1.29 6.31
C ALA A 151 -4.20 0.97 7.81
N PRO A 152 -4.63 1.85 8.73
CA PRO A 152 -4.56 1.59 10.17
C PRO A 152 -5.53 0.46 10.56
N ASN A 153 -5.19 -0.29 11.60
CA ASN A 153 -5.99 -1.41 12.10
C ASN A 153 -6.42 -2.34 10.97
N TYR A 154 -5.43 -2.81 10.20
CA TYR A 154 -5.67 -3.48 8.93
C TYR A 154 -6.61 -4.69 9.13
N CYS A 155 -7.67 -4.75 8.32
CA CYS A 155 -8.76 -5.74 8.41
C CYS A 155 -9.43 -5.89 9.79
N GLY A 156 -9.15 -5.02 10.77
CA GLY A 156 -9.60 -5.19 12.15
C GLY A 156 -8.87 -6.28 12.95
N GLU A 157 -7.80 -6.85 12.38
CA GLU A 157 -7.03 -7.97 12.93
C GLU A 157 -5.64 -7.54 13.43
N PHE A 158 -5.13 -6.42 12.94
CA PHE A 158 -3.84 -5.85 13.31
C PHE A 158 -4.05 -4.57 14.12
N ASP A 159 -3.13 -4.25 15.03
CA ASP A 159 -3.15 -2.99 15.79
C ASP A 159 -2.22 -1.91 15.17
N ASN A 160 -1.83 -2.08 13.90
CA ASN A 160 -0.90 -1.19 13.22
C ASN A 160 -1.47 0.22 12.99
N ALA A 161 -0.61 1.23 12.99
CA ALA A 161 -0.94 2.55 12.48
C ALA A 161 -0.88 2.57 10.94
N GLY A 162 -1.48 3.60 10.36
CA GLY A 162 -1.25 3.98 8.97
C GLY A 162 -0.24 5.13 8.91
N ALA A 163 0.64 5.19 7.92
CA ALA A 163 1.50 6.35 7.72
C ALA A 163 1.47 6.89 6.28
N MET A 164 1.91 8.14 6.15
CA MET A 164 2.22 8.82 4.89
C MET A 164 3.58 9.48 5.00
N MET A 165 4.38 9.43 3.94
CA MET A 165 5.65 10.16 3.83
C MET A 165 5.44 11.44 3.02
N SER A 166 5.88 12.56 3.57
CA SER A 166 5.96 13.85 2.88
C SER A 166 7.41 14.08 2.48
N VAL A 167 7.64 14.41 1.21
CA VAL A 167 8.95 14.76 0.65
C VAL A 167 8.87 16.20 0.22
N ASP A 168 9.74 17.05 0.75
CA ASP A 168 9.81 18.46 0.37
C ASP A 168 10.80 18.73 -0.77
N GLU A 169 10.95 19.99 -1.16
CA GLU A 169 11.83 20.42 -2.26
C GLU A 169 13.32 20.18 -1.98
N THR A 170 13.71 19.90 -0.74
CA THR A 170 15.09 19.54 -0.35
C THR A 170 15.28 18.03 -0.22
N LEU A 171 14.29 17.24 -0.64
CA LEU A 171 14.20 15.79 -0.45
C LEU A 171 14.15 15.35 1.02
N MET A 172 13.85 16.26 1.94
CA MET A 172 13.67 15.90 3.35
C MET A 172 12.38 15.09 3.50
N CYS A 173 12.51 13.89 4.05
CA CYS A 173 11.41 12.97 4.26
C CYS A 173 10.88 13.08 5.70
N SER A 174 9.60 13.39 5.85
CA SER A 174 8.90 13.41 7.15
C SER A 174 7.67 12.51 7.12
N PHE A 175 7.25 12.00 8.29
CA PHE A 175 6.16 11.02 8.39
C PHE A 175 4.98 11.57 9.18
N GLN A 176 3.78 11.33 8.66
CA GLN A 176 2.52 11.58 9.33
C GLN A 176 1.86 10.25 9.67
N ILE A 177 1.63 9.99 10.96
CA ILE A 177 1.12 8.72 11.46
C ILE A 177 -0.33 8.88 11.92
N LEU A 178 -1.19 8.02 11.39
CA LEU A 178 -2.60 7.89 11.76
C LEU A 178 -2.81 6.61 12.55
N LYS A 179 -2.91 6.74 13.87
CA LYS A 179 -3.18 5.61 14.77
C LYS A 179 -4.61 5.10 14.61
N PRO A 180 -4.87 3.82 14.89
CA PRO A 180 -6.23 3.28 14.95
C PRO A 180 -7.15 4.14 15.81
N ALA A 181 -8.39 4.33 15.36
CA ALA A 181 -9.40 4.96 16.20
C ALA A 181 -9.65 4.09 17.44
N GLU A 182 -9.67 4.70 18.63
CA GLU A 182 -10.06 3.99 19.84
C GLU A 182 -11.44 3.36 19.64
N LYS A 183 -11.55 2.04 19.88
CA LYS A 183 -12.85 1.37 19.96
C LYS A 183 -13.62 2.07 21.08
N LYS A 184 -14.55 2.97 20.73
CA LYS A 184 -15.48 3.53 21.71
C LYS A 184 -16.12 2.36 22.44
N LYS A 185 -15.79 2.16 23.72
CA LYS A 185 -16.55 1.26 24.58
C LYS A 185 -18.01 1.65 24.38
N PRO A 186 -18.93 0.71 24.08
CA PRO A 186 -20.33 1.06 24.03
C PRO A 186 -20.66 1.67 25.37
N ASN A 187 -20.92 2.99 25.42
CA ASN A 187 -21.43 3.62 26.62
C ASN A 187 -22.66 2.82 27.02
N ALA A 188 -22.55 2.09 28.13
CA ALA A 188 -23.66 1.48 28.83
C ALA A 188 -24.49 2.62 29.40
N THR A 189 -25.24 3.29 28.53
CA THR A 189 -26.23 4.37 28.74
C THR A 189 -26.54 4.99 27.38
N ARG A 190 -27.06 4.18 26.44
CA ARG A 190 -27.92 4.76 25.40
C ARG A 190 -29.31 4.88 26.03
N PRO A 191 -29.91 6.08 26.13
CA PRO A 191 -31.30 6.21 26.50
C PRO A 191 -32.14 5.39 25.53
N VAL A 192 -33.06 4.57 26.05
CA VAL A 192 -34.04 3.84 25.25
C VAL A 192 -34.78 4.86 24.39
N THR A 193 -34.84 4.62 23.08
CA THR A 193 -35.59 5.44 22.13
C THR A 193 -37.05 5.54 22.61
N PRO A 194 -37.58 6.73 22.93
CA PRO A 194 -38.99 6.88 23.25
C PRO A 194 -39.84 6.55 22.02
N PRO A 195 -41.03 5.94 22.17
CA PRO A 195 -41.90 5.63 21.04
C PRO A 195 -42.27 6.92 20.28
N ARG A 196 -42.27 6.78 18.94
CA ARG A 196 -42.42 7.86 17.96
C ARG A 196 -43.80 8.53 18.07
N VAL A 197 -43.85 9.77 18.54
CA VAL A 197 -45.00 10.67 18.37
C VAL A 197 -44.71 11.61 17.19
N ALA A 198 -45.70 11.80 16.33
CA ALA A 198 -45.60 12.51 15.07
C ALA A 198 -45.51 14.04 15.20
N SER A 199 -44.88 14.64 14.18
CA SER A 199 -44.98 16.03 13.69
C SER A 199 -44.07 17.12 14.30
N GLY A 200 -43.41 17.87 13.39
CA GLY A 200 -43.09 19.30 13.57
C GLY A 200 -41.62 19.74 13.55
N LEU A 201 -41.17 20.25 12.38
CA LEU A 201 -40.22 21.37 12.13
C LEU A 201 -38.76 21.38 12.68
N ASN A 202 -37.84 21.64 11.74
CA ASN A 202 -36.40 22.01 11.81
C ASN A 202 -36.17 23.37 12.54
N PRO A 203 -34.93 23.89 12.82
CA PRO A 203 -33.58 23.51 12.32
C PRO A 203 -32.43 23.57 13.36
N SER A 204 -31.23 23.04 13.02
CA SER A 204 -29.92 23.75 13.14
C SER A 204 -28.71 22.81 13.00
N ILE A 205 -27.71 23.30 12.27
CA ILE A 205 -26.42 22.68 11.93
C ILE A 205 -25.49 22.73 13.15
N GLN A 206 -24.85 21.61 13.51
CA GLN A 206 -23.66 21.60 14.36
C GLN A 206 -22.46 21.01 13.60
N LYS A 207 -21.43 21.84 13.45
CA LYS A 207 -20.10 21.48 12.93
C LYS A 207 -19.38 20.55 13.93
N ALA A 208 -18.73 19.51 13.42
CA ALA A 208 -17.79 18.70 14.20
C ALA A 208 -16.42 19.42 14.32
N PRO A 209 -15.74 19.39 15.48
CA PRO A 209 -14.43 20.02 15.65
C PRO A 209 -13.27 19.08 15.28
N ASN A 210 -12.39 19.61 14.42
CA ASN A 210 -10.94 19.48 14.31
C ASN A 210 -10.22 18.19 14.73
N TYR A 211 -9.64 17.52 13.72
CA TYR A 211 -8.52 16.58 13.87
C TYR A 211 -7.24 17.32 14.31
N ARG A 212 -6.50 16.77 15.27
CA ARG A 212 -5.15 17.22 15.63
C ARG A 212 -4.13 16.39 14.85
N ASN A 213 -3.38 17.02 13.96
CA ASN A 213 -2.21 16.44 13.30
C ASN A 213 -1.03 16.46 14.28
N ASN A 214 -0.41 15.30 14.53
CA ASN A 214 0.93 15.23 15.11
C ASN A 214 1.91 14.89 13.98
N THR A 215 2.55 15.92 13.44
CA THR A 215 3.72 15.76 12.56
C THR A 215 4.92 15.44 13.43
N VAL A 216 5.62 14.33 13.14
CA VAL A 216 6.93 14.05 13.74
C VAL A 216 7.98 14.32 12.67
N LEU A 217 8.80 15.35 12.91
CA LEU A 217 9.97 15.66 12.11
C LEU A 217 11.13 14.82 12.65
N TYR A 218 11.84 14.12 11.77
CA TYR A 218 13.10 13.47 12.09
C TYR A 218 14.18 14.13 11.23
N ASP A 219 15.20 14.67 11.90
CA ASP A 219 16.44 15.14 11.26
C ASP A 219 17.27 13.97 10.70
#